data_AF-A0A6G1ER59-F1
#
_entry.id   AF-A0A6G1ER59-F1
#
_cell.length_a   1.000
_cell.length_b   1.000
_cell.length_c   1.000
_cell.angle_alpha   90.00
_cell.angle_beta   90.00
_cell.angle_gamma   90.00
#
_symmetry.space_group_name_H-M   'P 1'
#
loop_
_entity.id
_entity.type
_entity.pdbx_description
1 polymer ?
#
loop_
_entity_poly.entity_id
_entity_poly.type
_entity_poly.pdbx_seq_one_letter_code
_entity_poly.pdbx_strand_id
1 'polypeptide(L)'
;MAVRVADAAAAASLLGLLLLVSFCSAAQSITTHGSGGGGGYVSAVGDPGMRRDGLRVAWEAWNFCNEVGREAPGMGSPRGADCFELENGVDENGQRTYKVVHRVTDADNNLRAGDPFPGAPANITDIDLYAPAKELYLGNLCQVADSPAPWQFWMVMLKNGNLDTTAAICPENGRPARPFPQTSRFPCPGGAGCMNQPLVFHNRTALDATGRRLRGGLFGTYDLDAADLGSKDVSYYSVTWEKDLGSGDAGAGGWVFHHKLRTSPKYPWLMLYLRSDATTGFSGGYHYDTRGMTKIVPESPHFKVRVTLEVKQGGGPNSQFYLMDMGSCWKNDGRPCDGDVTTDVTRYSEMIINPETPSWCTPRRIDQCPPWHTFRNGTRVHRTDAARFPYSAYHVYCSPGNARAAEQPTTYCDAYSNPQPQEILQLVPHPVWGEFGYPTAKGQGWIGDPRAWELDVGAMSQALYFYQDPGTPPAKKRWSSLDVGTEIYVSNHAEAEWTLSGFDILVPEDCVGSSGGGPISRCL
;
A
#
# COMPACT_ATOMS: atom_id res chain seq x y z
N MET A 1 80.75 36.50 -26.98
CA MET A 1 80.14 37.36 -25.93
C MET A 1 79.31 36.45 -25.05
N ALA A 2 79.86 36.09 -23.88
CA ALA A 2 79.44 36.58 -22.56
C ALA A 2 78.28 35.71 -22.01
N VAL A 3 78.58 34.68 -21.21
CA VAL A 3 78.75 34.67 -19.73
C VAL A 3 77.42 34.29 -19.04
N ARG A 4 77.33 33.01 -18.62
CA ARG A 4 77.13 32.50 -17.24
C ARG A 4 75.63 32.39 -16.85
N VAL A 5 75.12 31.52 -15.97
CA VAL A 5 75.56 30.80 -14.74
C VAL A 5 74.65 29.54 -14.65
N ALA A 6 75.17 28.31 -14.54
CA ALA A 6 75.23 27.44 -13.33
C ALA A 6 73.85 27.04 -12.71
N ASP A 7 73.58 25.84 -12.20
CA ASP A 7 74.38 24.65 -11.87
C ASP A 7 73.47 23.43 -11.63
N ALA A 8 74.07 22.23 -11.82
CA ALA A 8 73.95 20.92 -11.12
C ALA A 8 72.61 20.45 -10.48
N ALA A 9 72.20 19.17 -10.42
CA ALA A 9 72.85 17.84 -10.44
C ALA A 9 71.73 16.79 -10.72
N ALA A 10 71.87 15.84 -11.65
CA ALA A 10 72.45 14.49 -11.52
C ALA A 10 71.70 13.48 -10.60
N ALA A 11 71.26 12.39 -11.27
CA ALA A 11 71.07 11.00 -10.80
C ALA A 11 69.93 10.71 -9.79
N ALA A 12 69.30 9.54 -9.73
CA ALA A 12 69.05 8.40 -10.61
C ALA A 12 68.07 7.50 -9.82
N SER A 13 67.13 6.87 -10.52
CA SER A 13 66.43 5.61 -10.18
C SER A 13 66.03 5.31 -8.73
N LEU A 14 64.72 5.27 -8.45
CA LEU A 14 64.11 4.10 -7.77
C LEU A 14 62.57 4.09 -7.94
N LEU A 15 62.05 2.86 -8.10
CA LEU A 15 60.68 2.40 -8.27
C LEU A 15 59.54 3.32 -7.80
N GLY A 16 58.55 3.54 -8.68
CA GLY A 16 57.25 4.12 -8.35
C GLY A 16 56.14 3.52 -9.19
N LEU A 17 55.30 2.72 -8.52
CA LEU A 17 54.17 1.95 -9.02
C LEU A 17 53.18 2.79 -9.85
N LEU A 18 52.77 2.26 -11.01
CA LEU A 18 51.64 2.75 -11.82
C LEU A 18 50.33 2.70 -11.01
N LEU A 19 49.67 3.85 -10.85
CA LEU A 19 48.26 3.94 -10.47
C LEU A 19 47.48 4.66 -11.57
N LEU A 20 47.05 3.87 -12.56
CA LEU A 20 45.93 4.19 -13.43
C LEU A 20 44.66 3.98 -12.62
N VAL A 21 44.08 5.07 -12.09
CA VAL A 21 42.77 5.06 -11.46
C VAL A 21 41.71 4.91 -12.56
N SER A 22 41.37 3.66 -12.86
CA SER A 22 40.21 3.30 -13.67
C SER A 22 38.96 3.57 -12.84
N PHE A 23 38.18 4.58 -13.22
CA PHE A 23 36.81 4.77 -12.73
C PHE A 23 35.93 3.64 -13.29
N CYS A 24 35.95 2.47 -12.64
CA CYS A 24 34.92 1.46 -12.81
C CYS A 24 33.70 1.90 -11.99
N SER A 25 32.65 2.35 -12.68
CA SER A 25 31.31 2.38 -12.11
C SER A 25 30.95 0.97 -11.66
N ALA A 26 30.84 0.77 -10.35
CA ALA A 26 30.37 -0.47 -9.77
C ALA A 26 28.89 -0.65 -10.17
N ALA A 27 28.66 -1.40 -11.25
CA ALA A 27 27.37 -2.02 -11.48
C ALA A 27 27.16 -3.03 -10.35
N GLN A 28 26.34 -2.68 -9.37
CA GLN A 28 25.83 -3.67 -8.42
C GLN A 28 24.99 -4.65 -9.23
N SER A 29 25.54 -5.83 -9.52
CA SER A 29 24.73 -6.94 -10.02
C SER A 29 23.66 -7.24 -8.97
N ILE A 30 22.41 -7.37 -9.39
CA ILE A 30 21.39 -8.01 -8.57
C ILE A 30 21.87 -9.45 -8.37
N THR A 31 22.49 -9.72 -7.22
CA THR A 31 22.99 -11.05 -6.90
C THR A 31 21.79 -11.97 -6.76
N THR A 32 21.58 -12.79 -7.78
CA THR A 32 20.82 -14.02 -7.66
C THR A 32 21.58 -14.90 -6.68
N HIS A 33 21.04 -15.11 -5.47
CA HIS A 33 21.32 -16.38 -4.81
C HIS A 33 20.70 -17.45 -5.70
N GLY A 34 21.55 -18.02 -6.57
CA GLY A 34 21.25 -19.25 -7.26
C GLY A 34 20.89 -20.31 -6.23
N SER A 35 19.86 -21.09 -6.57
CA SER A 35 19.54 -22.40 -5.99
C SER A 35 20.80 -23.09 -5.42
N GLY A 36 20.94 -23.07 -4.08
CA GLY A 36 22.17 -23.54 -3.44
C GLY A 36 22.39 -23.20 -1.96
N GLY A 37 21.49 -22.46 -1.31
CA GLY A 37 21.49 -22.29 0.15
C GLY A 37 20.06 -22.25 0.66
N GLY A 38 19.61 -23.33 1.29
CA GLY A 38 18.27 -23.43 1.88
C GLY A 38 18.14 -22.54 3.11
N GLY A 39 17.98 -21.23 2.92
CA GLY A 39 17.36 -20.37 3.93
C GLY A 39 15.85 -20.50 3.79
N GLY A 40 15.14 -20.87 4.85
CA GLY A 40 13.69 -20.90 4.82
C GLY A 40 13.09 -19.50 4.74
N TYR A 41 11.79 -19.43 4.46
CA TYR A 41 11.02 -18.21 4.54
C TYR A 41 10.10 -18.28 5.76
N VAL A 42 9.91 -17.16 6.43
CA VAL A 42 8.90 -16.98 7.48
C VAL A 42 7.86 -15.96 7.05
N SER A 43 6.68 -16.04 7.67
CA SER A 43 5.67 -14.99 7.52
C SER A 43 6.07 -13.72 8.27
N ALA A 44 6.01 -12.61 7.56
CA ALA A 44 6.08 -11.25 8.07
C ALA A 44 4.72 -10.75 8.61
N VAL A 45 3.61 -11.43 8.29
CA VAL A 45 2.28 -11.11 8.83
C VAL A 45 1.97 -11.90 10.09
N GLY A 46 1.16 -11.30 10.96
CA GLY A 46 0.67 -11.93 12.19
C GLY A 46 -0.37 -13.04 12.00
N ASP A 47 -1.08 -13.02 10.87
CA ASP A 47 -2.08 -14.03 10.47
C ASP A 47 -1.73 -14.65 9.10
N PRO A 48 -0.72 -15.55 9.03
CA PRO A 48 -0.21 -16.09 7.77
C PRO A 48 -1.30 -16.81 6.98
N GLY A 49 -1.56 -16.35 5.76
CA GLY A 49 -2.57 -16.91 4.87
C GLY A 49 -4.00 -16.70 5.36
N MET A 50 -4.22 -15.77 6.30
CA MET A 50 -5.52 -15.47 6.91
C MET A 50 -6.15 -16.69 7.61
N ARG A 51 -5.33 -17.49 8.29
CA ARG A 51 -5.72 -18.82 8.80
C ARG A 51 -6.18 -18.83 10.25
N ARG A 52 -5.95 -17.77 11.01
CA ARG A 52 -6.36 -17.69 12.42
C ARG A 52 -7.88 -17.77 12.54
N ASP A 53 -8.39 -18.49 13.55
CA ASP A 53 -9.83 -18.58 13.81
C ASP A 53 -10.41 -17.29 14.39
N GLY A 54 -9.69 -16.63 15.32
CA GLY A 54 -10.00 -15.26 15.72
C GLY A 54 -9.54 -14.29 14.62
N LEU A 55 -10.37 -13.30 14.29
CA LEU A 55 -10.06 -12.31 13.26
C LEU A 55 -9.79 -10.92 13.88
N ARG A 56 -9.04 -10.12 13.15
CA ARG A 56 -8.76 -8.72 13.42
C ARG A 56 -8.91 -7.93 12.12
N VAL A 57 -9.96 -7.12 12.03
CA VAL A 57 -10.18 -6.19 10.92
C VAL A 57 -10.36 -4.81 11.49
N ALA A 58 -9.68 -3.82 10.92
CA ALA A 58 -10.03 -2.42 11.08
C ALA A 58 -10.50 -1.86 9.75
N TRP A 59 -11.15 -0.71 9.81
CA TRP A 59 -11.46 0.07 8.63
C TRP A 59 -11.18 1.54 8.88
N GLU A 60 -10.93 2.22 7.78
CA GLU A 60 -10.83 3.66 7.72
C GLU A 60 -11.47 4.15 6.44
N ALA A 61 -11.99 5.38 6.48
CA ALA A 61 -12.51 6.04 5.29
C ALA A 61 -12.00 7.47 5.20
N TRP A 62 -11.41 7.80 4.07
CA TRP A 62 -10.75 9.08 3.84
C TRP A 62 -11.45 9.91 2.77
N ASN A 63 -11.26 11.23 2.90
CA ASN A 63 -11.42 12.14 1.79
C ASN A 63 -10.17 12.12 0.88
N PHE A 64 -10.14 13.00 -0.13
CA PHE A 64 -9.08 13.02 -1.14
C PHE A 64 -7.65 13.04 -0.59
N CYS A 65 -7.38 13.86 0.41
CA CYS A 65 -6.04 14.13 0.92
C CYS A 65 -5.72 13.43 2.24
N ASN A 66 -6.46 12.37 2.59
CA ASN A 66 -6.28 11.62 3.83
C ASN A 66 -6.43 12.47 5.11
N GLU A 67 -7.40 13.37 5.08
CA GLU A 67 -7.88 14.11 6.24
C GLU A 67 -9.37 13.81 6.46
N VAL A 68 -9.88 14.08 7.65
CA VAL A 68 -11.20 13.63 8.10
C VAL A 68 -12.10 14.81 8.48
N GLY A 69 -11.54 15.95 8.88
CA GLY A 69 -12.29 16.84 9.78
C GLY A 69 -13.23 17.85 9.16
N ARG A 70 -12.78 18.56 8.13
CA ARG A 70 -13.35 19.88 7.88
C ARG A 70 -14.71 19.85 7.19
N GLU A 71 -14.99 18.83 6.39
CA GLU A 71 -16.17 18.79 5.51
C GLU A 71 -17.35 17.99 6.09
N ALA A 72 -17.17 17.31 7.22
CA ALA A 72 -18.15 16.39 7.81
C ALA A 72 -18.46 16.70 9.30
N PRO A 73 -18.84 17.94 9.66
CA PRO A 73 -19.00 18.31 11.06
C PRO A 73 -20.08 17.46 11.74
N GLY A 74 -19.72 16.83 12.86
CA GLY A 74 -20.62 15.99 13.68
C GLY A 74 -20.67 14.50 13.29
N MET A 75 -20.04 14.11 12.17
CA MET A 75 -19.76 12.71 11.92
C MET A 75 -18.67 12.20 12.86
N GLY A 76 -18.82 10.96 13.34
CA GLY A 76 -17.79 10.31 14.17
C GLY A 76 -16.52 10.05 13.37
N SER A 77 -15.46 9.59 14.04
CA SER A 77 -14.26 9.17 13.32
C SER A 77 -14.61 7.99 12.40
N PRO A 78 -14.23 8.02 11.10
CA PRO A 78 -14.54 6.96 10.15
C PRO A 78 -13.70 5.71 10.38
N ARG A 79 -12.90 5.68 11.45
CA ARG A 79 -12.12 4.53 11.87
C ARG A 79 -12.89 3.66 12.85
N GLY A 80 -12.84 2.36 12.64
CA GLY A 80 -13.43 1.35 13.52
C GLY A 80 -12.75 0.00 13.38
N ALA A 81 -13.11 -0.95 14.23
CA ALA A 81 -12.55 -2.28 14.20
C ALA A 81 -13.54 -3.37 14.64
N ASP A 82 -13.30 -4.59 14.15
CA ASP A 82 -13.89 -5.84 14.61
C ASP A 82 -12.79 -6.85 14.91
N CYS A 83 -12.59 -7.09 16.20
CA CYS A 83 -11.53 -7.91 16.73
C CYS A 83 -12.11 -8.86 17.76
N PHE A 84 -11.91 -10.17 17.60
CA PHE A 84 -12.46 -11.15 18.52
C PHE A 84 -11.59 -12.40 18.66
N GLU A 85 -11.76 -13.09 19.78
CA GLU A 85 -11.26 -14.44 19.98
C GLU A 85 -12.40 -15.45 19.93
N LEU A 86 -12.06 -16.71 19.65
CA LEU A 86 -12.97 -17.83 19.85
C LEU A 86 -12.64 -18.54 21.16
N GLU A 87 -13.62 -18.61 22.05
CA GLU A 87 -13.61 -19.50 23.20
C GLU A 87 -14.19 -20.86 22.77
N ASN A 88 -13.42 -21.93 22.99
CA ASN A 88 -13.85 -23.30 22.70
C ASN A 88 -14.57 -23.90 23.91
N GLY A 89 -15.68 -24.58 23.65
CA GLY A 89 -16.46 -25.30 24.65
C GLY A 89 -16.92 -26.67 24.13
N VAL A 90 -17.69 -27.35 24.98
CA VAL A 90 -18.35 -28.62 24.65
C VAL A 90 -19.79 -28.51 25.16
N ASP A 91 -20.76 -28.91 24.35
CA ASP A 91 -22.16 -28.98 24.78
C ASP A 91 -22.45 -30.26 25.58
N GLU A 92 -23.70 -30.40 26.03
CA GLU A 92 -24.17 -31.55 26.81
C GLU A 92 -24.05 -32.90 26.07
N ASN A 93 -23.96 -32.88 24.73
CA ASN A 93 -23.83 -34.05 23.87
C ASN A 93 -22.37 -34.37 23.53
N GLY A 94 -21.40 -33.66 24.09
CA GLY A 94 -19.98 -33.85 23.80
C GLY A 94 -19.54 -33.19 22.49
N GLN A 95 -20.38 -32.37 21.85
CA GLN A 95 -20.05 -31.70 20.60
C GLN A 95 -19.34 -30.38 20.87
N ARG A 96 -18.31 -30.08 20.07
CA ARG A 96 -17.54 -28.84 20.18
C ARG A 96 -18.42 -27.63 19.90
N THR A 97 -18.39 -26.66 20.79
CA THR A 97 -19.05 -25.37 20.65
C THR A 97 -18.03 -24.24 20.62
N TYR A 98 -18.42 -23.12 20.03
CA TYR A 98 -17.59 -21.93 19.89
C TYR A 98 -18.35 -20.72 20.38
N LYS A 99 -17.66 -19.79 21.03
CA LYS A 99 -18.20 -18.51 21.45
C LYS A 99 -17.29 -17.38 20.98
N VAL A 100 -17.89 -16.39 20.34
CA VAL A 100 -17.17 -15.19 19.86
C VAL A 100 -17.03 -14.19 21.00
N VAL A 101 -15.80 -13.81 21.32
CA VAL A 101 -15.49 -12.83 22.38
C VAL A 101 -14.83 -11.61 21.76
N HIS A 102 -15.60 -10.53 21.61
CA HIS A 102 -15.10 -9.28 21.02
C HIS A 102 -14.21 -8.52 21.99
N ARG A 103 -13.16 -7.93 21.44
CA ARG A 103 -12.22 -7.00 22.10
C ARG A 103 -12.63 -5.55 21.95
N VAL A 104 -13.41 -5.25 20.90
CA VAL A 104 -13.89 -3.92 20.56
C VAL A 104 -15.41 -3.90 20.74
N THR A 105 -15.91 -2.88 21.43
CA THR A 105 -17.33 -2.65 21.67
C THR A 105 -17.91 -1.61 20.70
N ASP A 106 -19.24 -1.50 20.66
CA ASP A 106 -19.88 -0.45 19.86
C ASP A 106 -19.56 0.94 20.42
N ALA A 107 -19.31 1.06 21.73
CA ALA A 107 -18.89 2.33 22.33
C ALA A 107 -17.52 2.78 21.79
N ASP A 108 -16.57 1.86 21.68
CA ASP A 108 -15.23 2.12 21.13
C ASP A 108 -15.31 2.57 19.66
N ASN A 109 -16.12 1.87 18.85
CA ASN A 109 -16.36 2.23 17.45
C ASN A 109 -17.13 3.54 17.29
N ASN A 110 -17.96 3.93 18.26
CA ASN A 110 -18.76 5.16 18.21
C ASN A 110 -18.02 6.42 18.69
N LEU A 111 -16.80 6.29 19.22
CA LEU A 111 -15.97 7.42 19.65
C LEU A 111 -15.75 8.46 18.54
N ARG A 112 -15.91 9.74 18.91
CA ARG A 112 -15.85 10.92 18.03
C ARG A 112 -14.84 11.94 18.54
N ALA A 113 -14.42 12.86 17.66
CA ALA A 113 -13.55 13.95 18.06
C ALA A 113 -14.12 14.71 19.27
N GLY A 114 -13.29 14.89 20.29
CA GLY A 114 -13.67 15.45 21.60
C GLY A 114 -14.02 14.41 22.66
N ASP A 115 -14.37 13.17 22.30
CA ASP A 115 -14.61 12.09 23.26
C ASP A 115 -13.27 11.58 23.83
N PRO A 116 -13.14 11.41 25.16
CA PRO A 116 -11.93 10.88 25.76
C PRO A 116 -11.77 9.39 25.43
N PHE A 117 -10.56 8.98 25.01
CA PHE A 117 -10.22 7.55 24.98
C PHE A 117 -10.19 7.02 26.42
N PRO A 118 -10.73 5.81 26.70
CA PRO A 118 -10.65 5.19 28.02
C PRO A 118 -9.20 5.14 28.54
N GLY A 119 -8.94 5.82 29.67
CA GLY A 119 -7.62 5.89 30.29
C GLY A 119 -6.67 6.97 29.74
N ALA A 120 -7.09 7.79 28.78
CA ALA A 120 -6.28 8.89 28.26
C ALA A 120 -6.44 10.19 29.10
N PRO A 121 -5.37 11.00 29.23
CA PRO A 121 -5.37 12.18 30.09
C PRO A 121 -6.01 13.43 29.47
N ALA A 122 -6.23 13.47 28.15
CA ALA A 122 -6.72 14.66 27.44
C ALA A 122 -7.63 14.33 26.27
N ASN A 123 -8.58 15.23 25.99
CA ASN A 123 -9.48 15.12 24.84
C ASN A 123 -8.80 15.73 23.61
N ILE A 124 -8.83 15.01 22.49
CA ILE A 124 -8.36 15.50 21.19
C ILE A 124 -9.60 16.01 20.44
N THR A 125 -9.68 17.31 20.17
CA THR A 125 -10.82 17.92 19.47
C THR A 125 -10.57 18.12 17.97
N ASP A 126 -9.30 18.14 17.57
CA ASP A 126 -8.90 18.19 16.17
C ASP A 126 -9.20 16.83 15.53
N ILE A 127 -10.01 16.81 14.48
CA ILE A 127 -10.51 15.56 13.91
C ILE A 127 -9.40 14.82 13.16
N ASP A 128 -8.48 15.55 12.51
CA ASP A 128 -7.37 15.00 11.74
C ASP A 128 -6.31 14.37 12.65
N LEU A 129 -6.18 14.86 13.90
CA LEU A 129 -5.42 14.20 14.96
C LEU A 129 -6.21 13.10 15.67
N TYR A 130 -7.54 13.22 15.77
CA TYR A 130 -8.37 12.25 16.47
C TYR A 130 -8.44 10.91 15.75
N ALA A 131 -8.61 10.92 14.42
CA ALA A 131 -8.69 9.70 13.64
C ALA A 131 -7.46 8.79 13.82
N PRO A 132 -6.20 9.26 13.62
CA PRO A 132 -5.02 8.46 13.91
C PRO A 132 -4.94 8.01 15.37
N ALA A 133 -5.26 8.88 16.32
CA ALA A 133 -5.27 8.48 17.73
C ALA A 133 -6.29 7.35 18.03
N LYS A 134 -7.47 7.38 17.38
CA LYS A 134 -8.49 6.32 17.50
C LYS A 134 -7.99 5.00 16.93
N GLU A 135 -7.28 5.00 15.81
CA GLU A 135 -6.66 3.77 15.29
C GLU A 135 -5.64 3.20 16.27
N LEU A 136 -4.77 4.03 16.85
CA LEU A 136 -3.82 3.55 17.85
C LEU A 136 -4.53 2.93 19.06
N TYR A 137 -5.61 3.56 19.51
CA TYR A 137 -6.46 3.05 20.59
C TYR A 137 -7.10 1.70 20.24
N LEU A 138 -7.76 1.59 19.08
CA LEU A 138 -8.36 0.35 18.60
C LEU A 138 -7.30 -0.74 18.37
N GLY A 139 -6.14 -0.37 17.84
CA GLY A 139 -4.99 -1.24 17.66
C GLY A 139 -4.51 -1.84 18.99
N ASN A 140 -4.48 -1.05 20.06
CA ASN A 140 -4.14 -1.55 21.39
C ASN A 140 -5.16 -2.58 21.92
N LEU A 141 -6.46 -2.36 21.69
CA LEU A 141 -7.51 -3.33 22.06
C LEU A 141 -7.41 -4.63 21.24
N CYS A 142 -7.09 -4.50 19.96
CA CYS A 142 -6.99 -5.59 19.00
C CYS A 142 -5.67 -6.36 19.06
N GLN A 143 -4.66 -5.85 19.77
CA GLN A 143 -3.30 -6.35 19.71
C GLN A 143 -3.19 -7.84 20.06
N VAL A 144 -2.42 -8.58 19.27
CA VAL A 144 -2.02 -9.96 19.53
C VAL A 144 -0.52 -9.97 19.82
N ALA A 145 -0.15 -10.54 20.97
CA ALA A 145 1.25 -10.73 21.33
C ALA A 145 1.88 -11.79 20.43
N ASP A 146 3.02 -11.46 19.83
CA ASP A 146 3.74 -12.32 18.89
C ASP A 146 5.23 -11.90 18.82
N SER A 147 6.03 -12.70 18.13
CA SER A 147 7.46 -12.47 17.87
C SER A 147 7.71 -12.26 16.37
N PRO A 148 8.59 -11.32 15.97
CA PRO A 148 9.42 -10.46 16.82
C PRO A 148 8.69 -9.25 17.42
N ALA A 149 7.48 -8.96 16.93
CA ALA A 149 6.67 -7.83 17.37
C ALA A 149 5.19 -8.25 17.45
N PRO A 150 4.40 -7.60 18.33
CA PRO A 150 2.95 -7.78 18.33
C PRO A 150 2.33 -7.20 17.06
N TRP A 151 1.13 -7.66 16.71
CA TRP A 151 0.39 -7.21 15.53
C TRP A 151 -1.08 -6.92 15.85
N GLN A 152 -1.78 -6.23 14.95
CA GLN A 152 -3.14 -5.73 15.19
C GLN A 152 -4.15 -6.29 14.19
N PHE A 153 -4.33 -5.70 13.00
CA PHE A 153 -5.44 -6.04 12.11
C PHE A 153 -5.09 -5.94 10.62
N TRP A 154 -5.88 -6.63 9.80
CA TRP A 154 -6.04 -6.30 8.39
C TRP A 154 -6.82 -4.99 8.27
N MET A 155 -6.43 -4.10 7.35
CA MET A 155 -7.09 -2.80 7.20
C MET A 155 -7.95 -2.78 5.94
N VAL A 156 -9.23 -2.46 6.08
CA VAL A 156 -10.10 -2.09 4.97
C VAL A 156 -10.01 -0.58 4.77
N MET A 157 -9.41 -0.14 3.66
CA MET A 157 -9.34 1.28 3.34
C MET A 157 -10.38 1.65 2.30
N LEU A 158 -11.18 2.67 2.61
CA LEU A 158 -12.10 3.35 1.72
C LEU A 158 -11.58 4.75 1.44
N LYS A 159 -11.64 5.18 0.18
CA LYS A 159 -11.27 6.55 -0.17
C LYS A 159 -12.22 7.13 -1.21
N ASN A 160 -12.54 8.40 -1.00
CA ASN A 160 -13.27 9.23 -1.94
C ASN A 160 -12.29 10.12 -2.71
N GLY A 161 -12.28 9.95 -4.03
CA GLY A 161 -11.42 10.67 -4.96
C GLY A 161 -11.98 12.04 -5.39
N ASN A 162 -13.14 12.48 -4.88
CA ASN A 162 -13.61 13.83 -5.13
C ASN A 162 -12.71 14.87 -4.46
N LEU A 163 -12.40 15.97 -5.15
CA LEU A 163 -11.62 17.09 -4.63
C LEU A 163 -12.31 18.41 -4.94
N ASP A 164 -12.69 19.16 -3.90
CA ASP A 164 -13.10 20.57 -4.04
C ASP A 164 -11.85 21.44 -4.18
N THR A 165 -11.55 21.84 -5.41
CA THR A 165 -10.35 22.63 -5.72
C THR A 165 -10.49 24.09 -5.29
N THR A 166 -11.70 24.53 -4.97
CA THR A 166 -12.00 25.90 -4.53
C THR A 166 -11.91 26.05 -3.01
N ALA A 167 -12.15 24.97 -2.26
CA ALA A 167 -11.96 24.94 -0.82
C ALA A 167 -10.47 25.00 -0.44
N ALA A 168 -9.59 24.44 -1.29
CA ALA A 168 -8.13 24.43 -1.13
C ALA A 168 -7.65 23.96 0.25
N ILE A 169 -8.35 22.97 0.82
CA ILE A 169 -8.01 22.41 2.14
C ILE A 169 -6.88 21.39 2.03
N CYS A 170 -6.84 20.63 0.93
CA CYS A 170 -5.79 19.67 0.68
C CYS A 170 -4.48 20.40 0.33
N PRO A 171 -3.36 20.08 0.98
CA PRO A 171 -2.07 20.71 0.68
C PRO A 171 -1.58 20.32 -0.72
N GLU A 172 -0.75 21.19 -1.30
CA GLU A 172 -0.02 20.95 -2.53
C GLU A 172 1.42 20.57 -2.17
N ASN A 173 1.78 19.29 -2.27
CA ASN A 173 3.14 18.82 -1.97
C ASN A 173 3.63 19.24 -0.57
N GLY A 174 2.79 19.09 0.45
CA GLY A 174 3.10 19.47 1.83
C GLY A 174 2.93 20.96 2.15
N ARG A 175 2.49 21.78 1.18
CA ARG A 175 2.37 23.23 1.34
C ARG A 175 0.91 23.67 1.25
N PRO A 176 0.53 24.78 1.90
CA PRO A 176 -0.82 25.33 1.74
C PRO A 176 -1.16 25.60 0.27
N ALA A 177 -2.26 25.04 -0.20
CA ALA A 177 -2.75 25.25 -1.57
C ALA A 177 -3.49 26.59 -1.69
N ARG A 178 -3.75 27.01 -2.94
CA ARG A 178 -4.64 28.14 -3.25
C ARG A 178 -5.85 27.61 -4.03
N PRO A 179 -7.04 28.24 -3.89
CA PRO A 179 -8.20 27.90 -4.70
C PRO A 179 -7.88 27.96 -6.20
N PHE A 180 -8.33 26.96 -6.95
CA PHE A 180 -8.20 26.92 -8.40
C PHE A 180 -9.47 26.38 -9.07
N PRO A 181 -9.70 26.67 -10.38
CA PRO A 181 -10.91 26.25 -11.06
C PRO A 181 -11.10 24.72 -11.04
N GLN A 182 -12.33 24.29 -10.81
CA GLN A 182 -12.70 22.88 -10.88
C GLN A 182 -12.39 22.31 -12.26
N THR A 183 -11.83 21.11 -12.32
CA THR A 183 -11.47 20.43 -13.58
C THR A 183 -12.07 19.04 -13.63
N SER A 184 -12.14 18.43 -14.83
CA SER A 184 -12.58 17.03 -14.96
C SER A 184 -11.62 16.02 -14.32
N ARG A 185 -10.36 16.41 -14.07
CA ARG A 185 -9.36 15.57 -13.40
C ARG A 185 -9.72 15.33 -11.93
N PHE A 186 -10.31 16.35 -11.30
CA PHE A 186 -10.70 16.37 -9.90
C PHE A 186 -12.22 16.55 -9.86
N PRO A 187 -13.02 15.48 -9.89
CA PRO A 187 -14.47 15.61 -9.86
C PRO A 187 -14.93 16.17 -8.50
N CYS A 188 -15.96 17.01 -8.53
CA CYS A 188 -16.69 17.44 -7.34
C CYS A 188 -18.14 17.79 -7.71
N PRO A 189 -18.95 16.82 -8.21
CA PRO A 189 -20.23 17.13 -8.86
C PRO A 189 -21.27 17.78 -7.92
N GLY A 190 -21.20 17.46 -6.63
CA GLY A 190 -22.05 18.07 -5.59
C GLY A 190 -21.60 19.46 -5.13
N GLY A 191 -20.46 19.97 -5.62
CA GLY A 191 -19.84 21.19 -5.12
C GLY A 191 -19.34 21.02 -3.68
N ALA A 192 -19.39 22.11 -2.90
CA ALA A 192 -18.91 22.14 -1.53
C ALA A 192 -19.38 20.95 -0.69
N GLY A 193 -18.44 20.29 0.00
CA GLY A 193 -18.70 19.08 0.77
C GLY A 193 -18.66 17.78 -0.05
N CYS A 194 -18.13 17.79 -1.28
CA CYS A 194 -17.95 16.58 -2.06
C CYS A 194 -16.84 15.65 -1.54
N MET A 195 -15.91 16.13 -0.71
CA MET A 195 -14.86 15.32 -0.06
C MET A 195 -15.30 14.85 1.34
N ASN A 196 -16.58 14.52 1.46
CA ASN A 196 -17.15 13.98 2.69
C ASN A 196 -16.69 12.55 2.99
N GLN A 197 -16.94 12.10 4.20
CA GLN A 197 -16.78 10.73 4.67
C GLN A 197 -18.04 9.90 4.40
N PRO A 198 -17.96 8.55 4.38
CA PRO A 198 -19.12 7.72 4.18
C PRO A 198 -19.90 7.43 5.46
N LEU A 199 -21.18 7.06 5.30
CA LEU A 199 -21.88 6.27 6.31
C LEU A 199 -21.27 4.86 6.32
N VAL A 200 -20.95 4.34 7.50
CA VAL A 200 -20.43 2.99 7.71
C VAL A 200 -21.39 2.21 8.62
N PHE A 201 -21.90 1.09 8.14
CA PHE A 201 -22.69 0.14 8.91
C PHE A 201 -21.86 -1.11 9.16
N HIS A 202 -21.67 -1.46 10.43
CA HIS A 202 -20.89 -2.61 10.85
C HIS A 202 -21.80 -3.75 11.29
N ASN A 203 -21.64 -4.90 10.66
CA ASN A 203 -22.19 -6.17 11.11
C ASN A 203 -21.11 -6.92 11.88
N ARG A 204 -21.27 -6.91 13.21
CA ARG A 204 -20.36 -7.61 14.13
C ARG A 204 -20.23 -9.08 13.76
N THR A 205 -19.01 -9.58 13.77
CA THR A 205 -18.72 -10.98 13.44
C THR A 205 -19.45 -11.91 14.40
N ALA A 206 -20.19 -12.87 13.85
CA ALA A 206 -20.93 -13.85 14.63
C ALA A 206 -20.85 -15.24 14.00
N LEU A 207 -21.17 -16.25 14.80
CA LEU A 207 -21.43 -17.60 14.31
C LEU A 207 -22.81 -17.65 13.67
N ASP A 208 -22.93 -18.43 12.61
CA ASP A 208 -24.21 -18.79 12.02
C ASP A 208 -25.04 -19.68 12.96
N ALA A 209 -26.28 -19.96 12.56
CA ALA A 209 -27.20 -20.78 13.36
C ALA A 209 -26.69 -22.21 13.60
N THR A 210 -25.79 -22.72 12.74
CA THR A 210 -25.19 -24.05 12.89
C THR A 210 -23.98 -24.06 13.84
N GLY A 211 -23.45 -22.88 14.20
CA GLY A 211 -22.24 -22.75 15.00
C GLY A 211 -20.97 -23.20 14.26
N ARG A 212 -21.00 -23.24 12.92
CA ARG A 212 -19.91 -23.77 12.09
C ARG A 212 -19.32 -22.75 11.14
N ARG A 213 -20.00 -21.64 10.87
CA ARG A 213 -19.49 -20.59 9.98
C ARG A 213 -19.46 -19.27 10.71
N LEU A 214 -18.32 -18.59 10.66
CA LEU A 214 -18.20 -17.22 11.10
C LEU A 214 -18.46 -16.29 9.92
N ARG A 215 -19.18 -15.20 10.19
CA ARG A 215 -19.42 -14.14 9.23
C ARG A 215 -19.48 -12.79 9.92
N GLY A 216 -18.82 -11.81 9.35
CA GLY A 216 -18.97 -10.40 9.70
C GLY A 216 -18.86 -9.54 8.44
N GLY A 217 -18.97 -8.23 8.61
CA GLY A 217 -18.75 -7.33 7.50
C GLY A 217 -19.06 -5.89 7.82
N LEU A 218 -18.76 -5.05 6.85
CA LEU A 218 -19.16 -3.64 6.83
C LEU A 218 -19.72 -3.30 5.46
N PHE A 219 -20.60 -2.32 5.41
CA PHE A 219 -21.15 -1.77 4.17
C PHE A 219 -21.56 -0.31 4.38
N GLY A 220 -21.79 0.42 3.30
CA GLY A 220 -22.21 1.81 3.42
C GLY A 220 -22.21 2.56 2.10
N THR A 221 -22.24 3.89 2.23
CA THR A 221 -22.33 4.81 1.09
C THR A 221 -21.70 6.16 1.41
N TYR A 222 -21.20 6.86 0.40
CA TYR A 222 -20.85 8.27 0.50
C TYR A 222 -22.04 9.19 0.26
N ASP A 223 -23.13 8.70 -0.34
CA ASP A 223 -24.39 9.44 -0.53
C ASP A 223 -25.16 9.49 0.81
N LEU A 224 -24.79 10.43 1.68
CA LEU A 224 -25.32 10.56 3.05
C LEU A 224 -26.85 10.72 3.13
N ASP A 225 -27.47 11.17 2.05
CA ASP A 225 -28.90 11.40 1.89
C ASP A 225 -29.64 10.21 1.23
N ALA A 226 -28.95 9.09 1.00
CA ALA A 226 -29.54 7.91 0.38
C ALA A 226 -30.64 7.26 1.25
N ALA A 227 -31.84 7.13 0.67
CA ALA A 227 -32.96 6.40 1.27
C ALA A 227 -32.91 4.88 1.00
N ASP A 228 -32.28 4.48 -0.11
CA ASP A 228 -32.15 3.08 -0.53
C ASP A 228 -30.73 2.80 -1.04
N LEU A 229 -29.96 2.03 -0.26
CA LEU A 229 -28.60 1.61 -0.62
C LEU A 229 -28.58 0.63 -1.81
N GLY A 230 -29.71 0.02 -2.16
CA GLY A 230 -29.84 -0.85 -3.33
C GLY A 230 -29.86 -0.10 -4.65
N SER A 231 -30.21 1.18 -4.65
CA SER A 231 -30.31 2.01 -5.86
C SER A 231 -28.98 2.14 -6.59
N LYS A 232 -28.98 1.99 -7.91
CA LYS A 232 -27.79 2.21 -8.77
C LYS A 232 -27.32 3.66 -8.79
N ASP A 233 -28.16 4.59 -8.35
CA ASP A 233 -27.82 6.01 -8.26
C ASP A 233 -27.08 6.36 -6.97
N VAL A 234 -26.92 5.39 -6.05
CA VAL A 234 -26.28 5.53 -4.75
C VAL A 234 -24.94 4.78 -4.75
N SER A 235 -23.88 5.44 -4.31
CA SER A 235 -22.57 4.80 -4.13
C SER A 235 -22.71 3.71 -3.08
N TYR A 236 -22.00 2.62 -3.26
CA TYR A 236 -22.09 1.50 -2.34
C TYR A 236 -20.75 0.82 -2.20
N TYR A 237 -20.42 0.45 -0.98
CA TYR A 237 -19.32 -0.45 -0.73
C TYR A 237 -19.74 -1.51 0.28
N SER A 238 -19.12 -2.68 0.19
CA SER A 238 -19.21 -3.68 1.24
C SER A 238 -17.97 -4.54 1.27
N VAL A 239 -17.55 -4.91 2.47
CA VAL A 239 -16.58 -5.97 2.70
C VAL A 239 -17.20 -6.96 3.68
N THR A 240 -17.40 -8.19 3.25
CA THR A 240 -17.85 -9.27 4.14
C THR A 240 -16.76 -10.31 4.25
N TRP A 241 -16.47 -10.77 5.46
CA TRP A 241 -15.50 -11.82 5.72
C TRP A 241 -16.19 -13.04 6.29
N GLU A 242 -15.75 -14.21 5.85
CA GLU A 242 -16.31 -15.47 6.28
C GLU A 242 -15.28 -16.59 6.38
N LYS A 243 -15.55 -17.54 7.27
CA LYS A 243 -14.71 -18.70 7.50
C LYS A 243 -15.52 -19.86 8.07
N ASP A 244 -15.35 -21.05 7.52
CA ASP A 244 -15.90 -22.27 8.07
C ASP A 244 -14.95 -22.87 9.14
N LEU A 245 -15.52 -23.35 10.24
CA LEU A 245 -14.81 -23.96 11.37
C LEU A 245 -14.86 -25.49 11.28
N GLY A 246 -13.72 -26.16 11.53
CA GLY A 246 -13.70 -27.60 11.79
C GLY A 246 -13.74 -28.51 10.56
N SER A 247 -13.31 -28.05 9.39
CA SER A 247 -12.98 -28.86 8.22
C SER A 247 -11.74 -29.75 8.46
N GLY A 248 -11.90 -30.77 9.30
CA GLY A 248 -11.36 -32.13 9.12
C GLY A 248 -9.87 -32.43 9.17
N ASP A 249 -8.96 -31.52 8.82
CA ASP A 249 -7.52 -31.68 8.92
C ASP A 249 -6.91 -30.33 9.34
N ALA A 250 -5.81 -30.35 10.10
CA ALA A 250 -5.17 -29.15 10.63
C ALA A 250 -5.06 -28.02 9.59
N GLY A 251 -5.90 -26.98 9.70
CA GLY A 251 -5.77 -25.74 8.93
C GLY A 251 -6.37 -25.69 7.52
N ALA A 252 -7.37 -26.51 7.17
CA ALA A 252 -8.02 -26.43 5.85
C ALA A 252 -9.08 -25.30 5.75
N GLY A 253 -8.63 -24.06 5.54
CA GLY A 253 -9.45 -22.90 5.15
C GLY A 253 -9.03 -21.61 5.86
N GLY A 254 -8.69 -20.56 5.10
CA GLY A 254 -8.49 -19.21 5.62
C GLY A 254 -9.77 -18.37 5.54
N TRP A 255 -9.74 -17.18 6.10
CA TRP A 255 -10.79 -16.18 5.86
C TRP A 255 -10.86 -15.82 4.38
N VAL A 256 -12.09 -15.67 3.89
CA VAL A 256 -12.36 -15.13 2.55
C VAL A 256 -13.02 -13.78 2.72
N PHE A 257 -12.40 -12.75 2.15
CA PHE A 257 -12.93 -11.40 2.10
C PHE A 257 -13.60 -11.17 0.76
N HIS A 258 -14.88 -10.84 0.78
CA HIS A 258 -15.68 -10.49 -0.37
C HIS A 258 -15.90 -8.99 -0.41
N HIS A 259 -15.48 -8.36 -1.49
CA HIS A 259 -15.52 -6.92 -1.66
C HIS A 259 -16.48 -6.54 -2.77
N LYS A 260 -17.17 -5.43 -2.59
CA LYS A 260 -17.99 -4.77 -3.61
C LYS A 260 -17.78 -3.28 -3.52
N LEU A 261 -17.64 -2.63 -4.67
CA LEU A 261 -17.54 -1.18 -4.79
C LEU A 261 -18.40 -0.73 -5.97
N ARG A 262 -19.24 0.28 -5.74
CA ARG A 262 -20.10 0.91 -6.73
C ARG A 262 -20.03 2.42 -6.61
N THR A 263 -19.79 3.10 -7.72
CA THR A 263 -19.80 4.56 -7.81
C THR A 263 -21.19 5.11 -8.11
N SER A 264 -21.39 6.39 -7.81
CA SER A 264 -22.61 7.15 -8.17
C SER A 264 -22.24 8.39 -8.98
N PRO A 265 -23.22 9.09 -9.59
CA PRO A 265 -22.96 10.39 -10.20
C PRO A 265 -22.39 11.44 -9.23
N LYS A 266 -22.66 11.33 -7.92
CA LYS A 266 -22.14 12.23 -6.88
C LYS A 266 -20.73 11.83 -6.43
N TYR A 267 -20.43 10.53 -6.44
CA TYR A 267 -19.13 9.96 -6.08
C TYR A 267 -18.62 9.05 -7.20
N PRO A 268 -18.15 9.64 -8.31
CA PRO A 268 -17.68 8.90 -9.48
C PRO A 268 -16.25 8.37 -9.32
N TRP A 269 -15.54 8.75 -8.25
CA TRP A 269 -14.18 8.32 -7.98
C TRP A 269 -14.10 7.74 -6.57
N LEU A 270 -13.94 6.42 -6.48
CA LEU A 270 -13.88 5.69 -5.21
C LEU A 270 -12.78 4.63 -5.24
N MET A 271 -12.22 4.34 -4.08
CA MET A 271 -11.24 3.28 -3.87
C MET A 271 -11.65 2.37 -2.72
N LEU A 272 -11.36 1.08 -2.85
CA LEU A 272 -11.54 0.08 -1.81
C LEU A 272 -10.40 -0.95 -1.85
N TYR A 273 -9.68 -1.07 -0.74
CA TYR A 273 -8.55 -1.99 -0.60
C TYR A 273 -8.63 -2.80 0.69
N LEU A 274 -8.06 -4.01 0.64
CA LEU A 274 -7.59 -4.71 1.82
C LEU A 274 -6.08 -4.57 1.91
N ARG A 275 -5.59 -4.05 3.03
CA ARG A 275 -4.18 -3.72 3.27
C ARG A 275 -3.54 -4.55 4.36
N SER A 276 -2.27 -4.84 4.17
CA SER A 276 -1.36 -5.36 5.20
C SER A 276 -0.37 -4.29 5.64
N ASP A 277 -0.82 -3.41 6.52
CA ASP A 277 0.01 -2.30 7.04
C ASP A 277 1.04 -2.79 8.08
N ALA A 278 2.14 -2.05 8.22
CA ALA A 278 3.15 -2.27 9.24
C ALA A 278 2.57 -2.05 10.65
N THR A 279 3.10 -2.78 11.63
CA THR A 279 2.65 -2.66 13.03
C THR A 279 3.03 -1.33 13.69
N THR A 280 3.95 -0.58 13.08
CA THR A 280 4.43 0.73 13.53
C THR A 280 4.96 1.53 12.35
N GLY A 281 4.97 2.85 12.48
CA GLY A 281 5.47 3.78 11.48
C GLY A 281 4.39 4.23 10.51
N PHE A 282 4.84 4.86 9.44
CA PHE A 282 4.00 5.45 8.40
C PHE A 282 3.57 4.40 7.39
N SER A 283 2.28 4.33 7.08
CA SER A 283 1.73 3.45 6.05
C SER A 283 1.28 4.24 4.83
N GLY A 284 1.61 3.77 3.62
CA GLY A 284 0.94 4.09 2.35
C GLY A 284 0.33 5.48 2.12
N GLY A 285 0.99 6.58 2.50
CA GLY A 285 0.49 7.96 2.29
C GLY A 285 0.19 8.76 3.56
N TYR A 286 0.31 8.15 4.73
CA TYR A 286 0.06 8.80 6.02
C TYR A 286 1.35 9.33 6.64
N HIS A 287 1.32 10.56 7.12
CA HIS A 287 2.43 11.20 7.84
C HIS A 287 2.34 10.97 9.36
N TYR A 288 1.46 10.07 9.81
CA TYR A 288 1.27 9.71 11.22
C TYR A 288 1.51 8.21 11.43
N ASP A 289 1.82 7.86 12.68
CA ASP A 289 2.01 6.48 13.10
C ASP A 289 0.72 5.66 12.94
N THR A 290 0.85 4.42 12.43
CA THR A 290 -0.26 3.52 12.10
C THR A 290 -0.08 2.14 12.74
N ARG A 291 -1.13 1.32 12.75
CA ARG A 291 -1.13 -0.06 13.26
C ARG A 291 -1.61 -1.03 12.18
N GLY A 292 -1.14 -2.28 12.23
CA GLY A 292 -1.39 -3.22 11.14
C GLY A 292 -1.01 -4.66 11.40
N MET A 293 -0.94 -5.44 10.32
CA MET A 293 -0.76 -6.89 10.32
C MET A 293 0.71 -7.30 10.14
N THR A 294 1.53 -6.45 9.52
CA THR A 294 2.90 -6.75 9.08
C THR A 294 3.90 -6.49 10.21
N LYS A 295 4.21 -7.53 11.00
CA LYS A 295 5.13 -7.50 12.16
C LYS A 295 6.62 -7.49 11.79
N ILE A 296 6.97 -7.82 10.55
CA ILE A 296 8.31 -7.65 9.98
C ILE A 296 8.17 -6.83 8.71
N VAL A 297 8.61 -5.57 8.72
CA VAL A 297 8.51 -4.72 7.53
C VAL A 297 9.40 -5.29 6.41
N PRO A 298 8.84 -5.71 5.27
CA PRO A 298 9.63 -6.29 4.18
C PRO A 298 10.53 -5.25 3.53
N GLU A 299 11.76 -5.66 3.20
CA GLU A 299 12.76 -4.83 2.54
C GLU A 299 13.16 -5.47 1.19
N SER A 300 13.25 -4.65 0.15
CA SER A 300 13.69 -5.12 -1.17
C SER A 300 15.18 -5.50 -1.13
N PRO A 301 15.64 -6.53 -1.87
CA PRO A 301 14.87 -7.33 -2.82
C PRO A 301 14.25 -8.61 -2.23
N HIS A 302 14.34 -8.83 -0.92
CA HIS A 302 14.21 -10.17 -0.35
C HIS A 302 12.87 -10.40 0.33
N PHE A 303 11.78 -10.41 -0.45
CA PHE A 303 10.50 -10.89 0.05
C PHE A 303 9.55 -11.28 -1.08
N LYS A 304 8.60 -12.14 -0.76
CA LYS A 304 7.54 -12.60 -1.66
C LYS A 304 6.18 -12.32 -1.05
N VAL A 305 5.14 -12.29 -1.89
CA VAL A 305 3.75 -12.22 -1.44
C VAL A 305 2.98 -13.39 -2.05
N ARG A 306 2.18 -14.06 -1.22
CA ARG A 306 1.21 -15.05 -1.66
C ARG A 306 -0.19 -14.50 -1.45
N VAL A 307 -1.06 -14.71 -2.43
CA VAL A 307 -2.44 -14.21 -2.37
C VAL A 307 -3.33 -15.00 -3.34
N THR A 308 -4.57 -15.28 -2.94
CA THR A 308 -5.59 -15.84 -3.84
C THR A 308 -6.61 -14.76 -4.17
N LEU A 309 -6.79 -14.50 -5.46
CA LEU A 309 -7.66 -13.45 -5.98
C LEU A 309 -8.60 -14.03 -7.03
N GLU A 310 -9.88 -13.66 -6.93
CA GLU A 310 -10.88 -13.85 -7.97
C GLU A 310 -11.60 -12.53 -8.21
N VAL A 311 -11.42 -11.95 -9.39
CA VAL A 311 -12.20 -10.80 -9.84
C VAL A 311 -13.48 -11.31 -10.49
N LYS A 312 -14.63 -10.92 -9.93
CA LYS A 312 -15.96 -11.31 -10.44
C LYS A 312 -16.53 -10.26 -11.37
N GLN A 313 -16.26 -8.99 -11.08
CA GLN A 313 -16.70 -7.84 -11.86
C GLN A 313 -15.68 -6.70 -11.79
N GLY A 314 -15.44 -6.04 -12.92
CA GLY A 314 -14.21 -5.27 -13.17
C GLY A 314 -14.32 -3.75 -13.23
N GLY A 315 -15.31 -3.11 -12.58
CA GLY A 315 -15.38 -1.64 -12.42
C GLY A 315 -15.47 -0.79 -13.70
N GLY A 316 -15.43 -1.41 -14.89
CA GLY A 316 -15.41 -0.74 -16.19
C GLY A 316 -14.01 -0.31 -16.66
N PRO A 317 -13.92 0.36 -17.83
CA PRO A 317 -12.64 0.64 -18.50
C PRO A 317 -11.70 1.58 -17.74
N ASN A 318 -12.24 2.42 -16.87
CA ASN A 318 -11.46 3.36 -16.05
C ASN A 318 -11.13 2.80 -14.65
N SER A 319 -11.48 1.53 -14.38
CA SER A 319 -11.14 0.87 -13.12
C SER A 319 -9.68 0.42 -13.15
N GLN A 320 -8.91 0.85 -12.17
CA GLN A 320 -7.57 0.36 -11.91
C GLN A 320 -7.67 -0.66 -10.79
N PHE A 321 -7.65 -1.94 -11.15
CA PHE A 321 -7.64 -3.03 -10.19
C PHE A 321 -6.20 -3.45 -9.94
N TYR A 322 -5.73 -3.25 -8.72
CA TYR A 322 -4.36 -3.55 -8.34
C TYR A 322 -4.29 -4.99 -7.81
N LEU A 323 -3.56 -5.85 -8.52
CA LEU A 323 -3.15 -7.17 -8.01
C LEU A 323 -2.19 -7.01 -6.83
N MET A 324 -1.37 -5.98 -6.89
CA MET A 324 -0.50 -5.55 -5.81
C MET A 324 -0.30 -4.05 -5.94
N ASP A 325 -0.77 -3.31 -4.95
CA ASP A 325 -0.36 -1.93 -4.68
C ASP A 325 0.56 -1.97 -3.45
N MET A 326 1.66 -1.24 -3.53
CA MET A 326 2.71 -1.25 -2.52
C MET A 326 3.01 0.18 -2.09
N GLY A 327 2.80 0.48 -0.83
CA GLY A 327 3.07 1.79 -0.24
C GLY A 327 4.35 1.83 0.60
N SER A 328 5.10 2.91 0.47
CA SER A 328 6.28 3.20 1.30
C SER A 328 6.54 4.71 1.43
N CYS A 329 7.53 5.08 2.25
CA CYS A 329 7.97 6.46 2.43
C CYS A 329 9.50 6.56 2.61
N TRP A 330 10.13 7.44 1.84
CA TRP A 330 11.49 7.92 2.10
C TRP A 330 11.70 9.33 1.51
N LYS A 331 12.74 10.05 1.94
CA LYS A 331 13.08 11.37 1.39
C LYS A 331 13.86 11.20 0.09
N ASN A 332 13.86 12.23 -0.76
CA ASN A 332 14.62 12.21 -2.04
C ASN A 332 16.14 12.05 -1.85
N ASP A 333 16.67 12.30 -0.65
CA ASP A 333 18.07 12.10 -0.30
C ASP A 333 18.38 10.72 0.33
N GLY A 334 17.39 9.82 0.34
CA GLY A 334 17.52 8.43 0.77
C GLY A 334 17.31 8.21 2.26
N ARG A 335 17.14 9.28 3.04
CA ARG A 335 16.82 9.16 4.47
C ARG A 335 15.40 8.61 4.66
N PRO A 336 15.15 7.88 5.77
CA PRO A 336 13.79 7.53 6.16
C PRO A 336 12.92 8.77 6.34
N CYS A 337 11.61 8.59 6.16
CA CYS A 337 10.63 9.61 6.51
C CYS A 337 10.60 9.87 8.02
N ASP A 338 10.23 11.10 8.39
CA ASP A 338 10.17 11.56 9.79
C ASP A 338 8.87 12.32 10.14
N GLY A 339 7.93 12.43 9.18
CA GLY A 339 6.65 13.11 9.32
C GLY A 339 6.67 14.53 8.75
N ASP A 340 7.81 15.02 8.24
CA ASP A 340 7.87 16.30 7.55
C ASP A 340 7.26 16.19 6.16
N VAL A 341 5.99 16.61 6.06
CA VAL A 341 5.19 16.58 4.83
C VAL A 341 5.80 17.35 3.65
N THR A 342 6.79 18.21 3.86
CA THR A 342 7.43 18.98 2.78
C THR A 342 8.63 18.26 2.16
N THR A 343 9.24 17.32 2.89
CA THR A 343 10.45 16.61 2.47
C THR A 343 10.27 15.10 2.33
N ASP A 344 9.32 14.53 3.08
CA ASP A 344 8.90 13.14 2.93
C ASP A 344 8.22 12.93 1.57
N VAL A 345 8.38 11.73 1.02
CA VAL A 345 7.78 11.37 -0.26
C VAL A 345 7.18 9.98 -0.15
N THR A 346 5.87 9.90 -0.34
CA THR A 346 5.16 8.62 -0.46
C THR A 346 5.48 7.99 -1.79
N ARG A 347 5.72 6.67 -1.81
CA ARG A 347 6.03 5.93 -3.03
C ARG A 347 5.13 4.74 -3.22
N TYR A 348 4.66 4.60 -4.45
CA TYR A 348 3.77 3.54 -4.87
C TYR A 348 4.34 2.72 -6.03
N SER A 349 4.11 1.42 -5.97
CA SER A 349 4.31 0.47 -7.06
C SER A 349 3.03 -0.33 -7.24
N GLU A 350 2.38 -0.17 -8.38
CA GLU A 350 1.01 -0.64 -8.58
C GLU A 350 0.92 -1.53 -9.83
N MET A 351 0.54 -2.79 -9.69
CA MET A 351 0.27 -3.68 -10.83
C MET A 351 -1.22 -3.69 -11.17
N ILE A 352 -1.60 -3.02 -12.26
CA ILE A 352 -2.99 -2.95 -12.73
C ILE A 352 -3.30 -4.15 -13.63
N ILE A 353 -4.28 -4.97 -13.26
CA ILE A 353 -4.66 -6.18 -14.03
C ILE A 353 -5.91 -6.03 -14.89
N ASN A 354 -6.58 -4.87 -14.86
CA ASN A 354 -7.68 -4.60 -15.79
C ASN A 354 -7.13 -4.60 -17.24
N PRO A 355 -7.61 -5.51 -18.14
CA PRO A 355 -7.10 -5.61 -19.51
C PRO A 355 -7.36 -4.36 -20.35
N GLU A 356 -8.34 -3.54 -19.98
CA GLU A 356 -8.70 -2.30 -20.69
C GLU A 356 -7.72 -1.15 -20.38
N THR A 357 -6.91 -1.26 -19.31
CA THR A 357 -5.93 -0.24 -18.96
C THR A 357 -4.88 -0.10 -20.08
N PRO A 358 -4.72 1.10 -20.67
CA PRO A 358 -3.75 1.34 -21.73
C PRO A 358 -2.35 1.55 -21.14
N SER A 359 -1.30 1.46 -21.97
CA SER A 359 0.02 2.00 -21.60
C SER A 359 0.07 3.46 -22.02
N TRP A 360 0.22 4.39 -21.08
CA TRP A 360 0.44 5.80 -21.41
C TRP A 360 1.92 6.07 -21.69
N CYS A 361 2.81 5.36 -21.01
CA CYS A 361 4.21 5.27 -21.40
C CYS A 361 4.34 4.70 -22.82
N THR A 362 4.81 5.54 -23.76
CA THR A 362 5.00 5.17 -25.16
C THR A 362 6.24 5.88 -25.71
N PRO A 363 6.80 5.45 -26.87
CA PRO A 363 7.89 6.17 -27.53
C PRO A 363 7.58 7.64 -27.85
N ARG A 364 6.29 8.03 -27.91
CA ARG A 364 5.84 9.41 -28.15
C ARG A 364 5.53 10.19 -26.87
N ARG A 365 5.37 9.49 -25.74
CA ARG A 365 5.03 10.03 -24.43
C ARG A 365 6.05 9.56 -23.38
N ILE A 366 7.32 9.81 -23.67
CA ILE A 366 8.43 9.45 -22.77
C ILE A 366 8.37 10.21 -21.43
N ASP A 367 7.63 11.31 -21.37
CA ASP A 367 7.29 12.07 -20.15
C ASP A 367 6.50 11.25 -19.12
N GLN A 368 5.85 10.16 -19.57
CA GLN A 368 5.07 9.25 -18.73
C GLN A 368 5.81 7.92 -18.47
N CYS A 369 7.06 7.81 -18.90
CA CYS A 369 7.89 6.63 -18.71
C CYS A 369 8.95 6.86 -17.63
N PRO A 370 9.27 5.84 -16.81
CA PRO A 370 10.41 5.95 -15.92
C PRO A 370 11.69 6.12 -16.74
N PRO A 371 12.65 6.95 -16.30
CA PRO A 371 13.93 7.16 -16.99
C PRO A 371 14.65 5.85 -17.35
N TRP A 372 14.59 4.85 -16.47
CA TRP A 372 15.26 3.57 -16.66
C TRP A 372 14.32 2.41 -16.38
N HIS A 373 14.42 1.38 -17.22
CA HIS A 373 13.98 0.02 -16.90
C HIS A 373 15.21 -0.80 -16.50
N THR A 374 15.09 -1.59 -15.43
CA THR A 374 16.11 -2.55 -15.01
C THR A 374 15.55 -3.95 -15.14
N PHE A 375 16.17 -4.80 -15.96
CA PHE A 375 15.83 -6.22 -16.02
C PHE A 375 16.37 -6.94 -14.78
N ARG A 376 15.83 -8.11 -14.43
CA ARG A 376 16.31 -8.86 -13.24
C ARG A 376 17.79 -9.22 -13.27
N ASN A 377 18.37 -9.37 -14.46
CA ASN A 377 19.81 -9.59 -14.61
C ASN A 377 20.67 -8.33 -14.36
N GLY A 378 20.04 -7.20 -13.98
CA GLY A 378 20.70 -5.92 -13.72
C GLY A 378 20.93 -5.05 -14.96
N THR A 379 20.57 -5.52 -16.16
CA THR A 379 20.71 -4.72 -17.38
C THR A 379 19.77 -3.52 -17.30
N ARG A 380 20.32 -2.32 -17.52
CA ARG A 380 19.55 -1.07 -17.54
C ARG A 380 19.37 -0.55 -18.95
N VAL A 381 18.15 -0.16 -19.27
CA VAL A 381 17.79 0.46 -20.56
C VAL A 381 17.11 1.79 -20.30
N HIS A 382 17.61 2.82 -20.95
CA HIS A 382 17.08 4.17 -20.85
C HIS A 382 15.81 4.31 -21.70
N ARG A 383 14.84 5.12 -21.26
CA ARG A 383 13.57 5.36 -21.98
C ARG A 383 13.71 6.02 -23.35
N THR A 384 14.89 6.47 -23.74
CA THR A 384 15.16 6.97 -25.10
C THR A 384 15.66 5.87 -26.07
N ASP A 385 16.00 4.70 -25.55
CA ASP A 385 16.32 3.53 -26.37
C ASP A 385 15.03 2.81 -26.78
N ALA A 386 14.42 3.32 -27.85
CA ALA A 386 13.12 2.86 -28.30
C ALA A 386 13.10 1.39 -28.75
N ALA A 387 14.27 0.80 -29.05
CA ALA A 387 14.37 -0.58 -29.51
C ALA A 387 14.33 -1.60 -28.36
N ARG A 388 14.75 -1.18 -27.15
CA ARG A 388 14.92 -2.09 -26.01
C ARG A 388 14.05 -1.76 -24.81
N PHE A 389 13.58 -0.52 -24.68
CA PHE A 389 12.77 -0.12 -23.53
C PHE A 389 11.35 -0.73 -23.61
N PRO A 390 10.85 -1.41 -22.55
CA PRO A 390 9.56 -2.07 -22.59
C PRO A 390 8.42 -1.08 -22.27
N TYR A 391 8.13 -0.15 -23.18
CA TYR A 391 7.10 0.90 -22.96
C TYR A 391 5.75 0.32 -22.54
N SER A 392 5.32 -0.75 -23.20
CA SER A 392 4.04 -1.43 -22.96
C SER A 392 3.93 -2.09 -21.59
N ALA A 393 5.00 -2.13 -20.79
CA ALA A 393 5.00 -2.67 -19.44
C ALA A 393 4.52 -1.66 -18.38
N TYR A 394 4.44 -0.38 -18.75
CA TYR A 394 4.11 0.72 -17.86
C TYR A 394 2.80 1.37 -18.28
N HIS A 395 1.87 1.52 -17.33
CA HIS A 395 0.78 2.47 -17.50
C HIS A 395 1.35 3.88 -17.45
N VAL A 396 1.96 4.27 -16.33
CA VAL A 396 2.56 5.59 -16.14
C VAL A 396 3.63 5.57 -15.04
N TYR A 397 4.63 6.43 -15.20
CA TYR A 397 5.49 6.91 -14.13
C TYR A 397 5.24 8.41 -13.93
N CYS A 398 5.14 8.83 -12.67
CA CYS A 398 5.17 10.24 -12.33
C CYS A 398 6.19 10.51 -11.22
N SER A 399 6.96 11.59 -11.38
CA SER A 399 8.00 12.02 -10.45
C SER A 399 7.40 12.77 -9.25
N PRO A 400 8.10 12.80 -8.10
CA PRO A 400 7.62 13.55 -6.95
C PRO A 400 7.73 15.05 -7.16
N GLY A 401 6.72 15.79 -6.70
CA GLY A 401 6.61 17.24 -6.90
C GLY A 401 7.74 18.05 -6.27
N ASN A 402 8.46 17.47 -5.30
CA ASN A 402 9.64 18.06 -4.66
C ASN A 402 10.98 17.56 -5.24
N ALA A 403 10.98 16.81 -6.35
CA ALA A 403 12.19 16.36 -7.03
C ALA A 403 12.96 17.54 -7.64
N ARG A 404 14.22 17.73 -7.21
CA ARG A 404 15.06 18.86 -7.65
C ARG A 404 15.73 18.63 -9.00
N ALA A 405 15.93 17.36 -9.37
CA ALA A 405 16.69 16.94 -10.53
C ALA A 405 15.97 15.84 -11.33
N ALA A 406 14.64 15.85 -11.35
CA ALA A 406 13.86 14.91 -12.16
C ALA A 406 14.24 15.05 -13.64
N GLU A 407 14.56 13.91 -14.27
CA GLU A 407 15.03 13.90 -15.66
C GLU A 407 13.93 14.34 -16.62
N GLN A 408 14.21 15.37 -17.42
CA GLN A 408 13.24 15.90 -18.38
C GLN A 408 13.25 15.16 -19.73
N PRO A 409 12.08 15.01 -20.39
CA PRO A 409 10.76 15.44 -19.92
C PRO A 409 10.21 14.49 -18.85
N THR A 410 9.44 15.02 -17.88
CA THR A 410 8.75 14.21 -16.88
C THR A 410 7.36 14.76 -16.56
N THR A 411 6.47 13.87 -16.14
CA THR A 411 5.19 14.21 -15.52
C THR A 411 5.37 14.15 -14.01
N TYR A 412 4.89 15.17 -13.30
CA TYR A 412 4.81 15.13 -11.84
C TYR A 412 3.51 14.48 -11.39
N CYS A 413 3.55 13.73 -10.29
CA CYS A 413 2.34 13.17 -9.71
C CYS A 413 1.38 14.29 -9.29
N ASP A 414 0.11 13.94 -9.11
CA ASP A 414 -0.82 14.90 -8.54
C ASP A 414 -0.32 15.31 -7.14
N ALA A 415 -0.47 16.60 -6.84
CA ALA A 415 0.12 17.19 -5.65
C ALA A 415 -0.79 17.12 -4.42
N TYR A 416 -2.00 16.55 -4.55
CA TYR A 416 -3.11 16.77 -3.62
C TYR A 416 -3.66 15.48 -2.99
N SER A 417 -3.48 14.30 -3.60
CA SER A 417 -4.07 13.04 -3.10
C SER A 417 -3.46 12.54 -1.79
N ASN A 418 -2.31 13.10 -1.39
CA ASN A 418 -1.66 12.85 -0.11
C ASN A 418 -1.15 14.19 0.45
N PRO A 419 -1.00 14.32 1.79
CA PRO A 419 -0.50 15.55 2.38
C PRO A 419 0.90 15.94 1.88
N GLN A 420 1.76 14.94 1.67
CA GLN A 420 3.13 15.06 1.17
C GLN A 420 3.26 14.67 -0.32
N PRO A 421 4.34 15.07 -1.01
CA PRO A 421 4.63 14.65 -2.38
C PRO A 421 4.60 13.15 -2.57
N GLN A 422 4.28 12.72 -3.80
CA GLN A 422 4.14 11.31 -4.16
C GLN A 422 4.95 10.97 -5.40
N GLU A 423 5.43 9.74 -5.48
CA GLU A 423 5.99 9.15 -6.69
C GLU A 423 5.31 7.81 -6.96
N ILE A 424 4.81 7.62 -8.19
CA ILE A 424 3.98 6.45 -8.54
C ILE A 424 4.57 5.78 -9.78
N LEU A 425 4.72 4.44 -9.70
CA LEU A 425 4.90 3.57 -10.86
C LEU A 425 3.70 2.65 -11.00
N GLN A 426 2.91 2.90 -12.04
CA GLN A 426 1.82 2.03 -12.43
C GLN A 426 2.27 1.12 -13.58
N LEU A 427 2.16 -0.18 -13.35
CA LEU A 427 2.57 -1.26 -14.22
C LEU A 427 1.34 -1.96 -14.81
N VAL A 428 1.53 -2.60 -15.96
CA VAL A 428 0.52 -3.44 -16.60
C VAL A 428 1.11 -4.79 -17.00
N PRO A 429 0.28 -5.85 -17.15
CA PRO A 429 0.73 -7.18 -17.54
C PRO A 429 1.64 -7.16 -18.76
N HIS A 430 2.84 -7.74 -18.62
CA HIS A 430 3.85 -7.73 -19.66
C HIS A 430 4.88 -8.85 -19.45
N PRO A 431 5.46 -9.46 -20.51
CA PRO A 431 6.39 -10.58 -20.37
C PRO A 431 7.61 -10.31 -19.49
N VAL A 432 8.07 -9.05 -19.42
CA VAL A 432 9.21 -8.64 -18.57
C VAL A 432 8.94 -8.82 -17.07
N TRP A 433 7.68 -8.94 -16.66
CA TRP A 433 7.29 -9.17 -15.27
C TRP A 433 7.18 -10.66 -14.91
N GLY A 434 7.18 -11.54 -15.91
CA GLY A 434 6.93 -12.97 -15.72
C GLY A 434 7.97 -13.66 -14.84
N GLU A 435 9.22 -13.19 -14.89
CA GLU A 435 10.27 -13.72 -14.01
C GLU A 435 10.01 -13.44 -12.52
N PHE A 436 9.22 -12.42 -12.19
CA PHE A 436 8.81 -12.08 -10.83
C PHE A 436 7.48 -12.75 -10.42
N GLY A 437 6.90 -13.61 -11.26
CA GLY A 437 5.62 -14.29 -11.00
C GLY A 437 4.38 -13.45 -11.33
N TYR A 438 4.56 -12.25 -11.87
CA TYR A 438 3.48 -11.32 -12.23
C TYR A 438 2.83 -11.67 -13.58
N PRO A 439 1.62 -11.16 -13.86
CA PRO A 439 0.94 -11.32 -15.15
C PRO A 439 1.82 -10.92 -16.35
N THR A 440 1.84 -11.80 -17.36
CA THR A 440 2.64 -11.63 -18.59
C THR A 440 1.82 -11.13 -19.77
N ALA A 441 0.49 -11.20 -19.68
CA ALA A 441 -0.43 -10.77 -20.72
C ALA A 441 -1.71 -10.21 -20.12
N LYS A 442 -2.34 -9.27 -20.84
CA LYS A 442 -3.65 -8.70 -20.47
C LYS A 442 -4.69 -9.80 -20.29
N GLY A 443 -5.48 -9.69 -19.22
CA GLY A 443 -6.55 -10.63 -18.89
C GLY A 443 -6.12 -11.78 -17.97
N GLN A 444 -4.82 -12.00 -17.73
CA GLN A 444 -4.37 -12.97 -16.72
C GLN A 444 -4.73 -12.49 -15.30
N GLY A 445 -5.42 -13.34 -14.54
CA GLY A 445 -5.92 -12.99 -13.20
C GLY A 445 -7.17 -12.13 -13.19
N TRP A 446 -7.78 -11.91 -14.34
CA TRP A 446 -8.98 -11.10 -14.48
C TRP A 446 -10.26 -11.96 -14.38
N ILE A 447 -11.39 -11.40 -14.80
CA ILE A 447 -12.70 -12.05 -14.77
C ILE A 447 -12.66 -13.41 -15.47
N GLY A 448 -13.09 -14.46 -14.75
CA GLY A 448 -13.10 -15.84 -15.22
C GLY A 448 -11.76 -16.58 -15.10
N ASP A 449 -10.73 -15.96 -14.52
CA ASP A 449 -9.39 -16.53 -14.33
C ASP A 449 -8.92 -16.38 -12.86
N PRO A 450 -9.61 -17.02 -11.88
CA PRO A 450 -9.22 -16.98 -10.47
C PRO A 450 -7.85 -17.62 -10.28
N ARG A 451 -6.99 -16.99 -9.46
CA ARG A 451 -5.60 -17.43 -9.29
C ARG A 451 -5.10 -17.31 -7.87
N ALA A 452 -4.28 -18.28 -7.49
CA ALA A 452 -3.33 -18.15 -6.40
C ALA A 452 -1.98 -17.67 -6.98
N TRP A 453 -1.50 -16.54 -6.49
CA TRP A 453 -0.26 -15.91 -6.90
C TRP A 453 0.84 -16.17 -5.88
N GLU A 454 2.06 -16.39 -6.37
CA GLU A 454 3.29 -16.21 -5.60
C GLU A 454 4.14 -15.18 -6.36
N LEU A 455 4.24 -13.98 -5.81
CA LEU A 455 4.88 -12.83 -6.43
C LEU A 455 6.24 -12.59 -5.76
N ASP A 456 7.30 -12.44 -6.54
CA ASP A 456 8.62 -11.98 -6.07
C ASP A 456 8.63 -10.45 -6.01
N VAL A 457 7.82 -9.94 -5.08
CA VAL A 457 7.53 -8.51 -4.91
C VAL A 457 8.80 -7.72 -4.55
N GLY A 458 9.68 -8.30 -3.74
CA GLY A 458 10.95 -7.68 -3.38
C GLY A 458 11.88 -7.51 -4.59
N ALA A 459 12.10 -8.56 -5.37
CA ALA A 459 12.97 -8.45 -6.53
C ALA A 459 12.40 -7.51 -7.59
N MET A 460 11.07 -7.52 -7.81
CA MET A 460 10.42 -6.60 -8.76
C MET A 460 10.60 -5.14 -8.31
N SER A 461 10.25 -4.83 -7.07
CA SER A 461 10.34 -3.46 -6.54
C SER A 461 11.78 -2.95 -6.43
N GLN A 462 12.77 -3.83 -6.28
CA GLN A 462 14.18 -3.47 -6.40
C GLN A 462 14.54 -3.00 -7.82
N ALA A 463 14.03 -3.67 -8.85
CA ALA A 463 14.30 -3.39 -10.26
C ALA A 463 13.60 -2.11 -10.77
N LEU A 464 12.49 -1.72 -10.14
CA LEU A 464 11.78 -0.49 -10.45
C LEU A 464 12.61 0.76 -10.14
N TYR A 465 12.49 1.74 -11.03
CA TYR A 465 13.08 3.08 -10.87
C TYR A 465 12.27 3.88 -9.85
N PHE A 466 12.96 4.45 -8.86
CA PHE A 466 12.42 5.49 -8.00
C PHE A 466 13.42 6.65 -7.97
N TYR A 467 12.91 7.88 -7.95
CA TYR A 467 13.70 9.09 -7.97
C TYR A 467 14.54 9.22 -6.70
N GLN A 468 15.78 9.65 -6.90
CA GLN A 468 16.79 9.90 -5.88
C GLN A 468 17.60 11.13 -6.30
N ASP A 469 17.85 12.05 -5.36
CA ASP A 469 18.67 13.23 -5.61
C ASP A 469 20.10 12.81 -5.98
N PRO A 470 20.70 13.37 -7.06
CA PRO A 470 22.04 13.01 -7.47
C PRO A 470 23.08 13.20 -6.35
N GLY A 471 23.96 12.20 -6.19
CA GLY A 471 25.04 12.24 -5.19
C GLY A 471 24.63 11.88 -3.76
N THR A 472 23.37 11.50 -3.53
CA THR A 472 22.89 11.05 -2.22
C THR A 472 22.96 9.52 -2.07
N PRO A 473 23.03 8.98 -0.84
CA PRO A 473 23.00 7.55 -0.60
C PRO A 473 21.69 6.92 -1.10
N PRO A 474 21.70 5.70 -1.68
CA PRO A 474 20.48 5.02 -2.07
C PRO A 474 19.55 4.78 -0.88
N ALA A 475 18.25 5.03 -1.07
CA ALA A 475 17.23 4.69 -0.09
C ALA A 475 17.14 3.18 0.14
N LYS A 476 16.85 2.79 1.39
CA LYS A 476 16.39 1.42 1.70
C LYS A 476 14.89 1.31 1.40
N LYS A 477 14.53 0.42 0.48
CA LYS A 477 13.15 0.23 0.02
C LYS A 477 12.38 -0.70 0.96
N ARG A 478 11.86 -0.13 2.06
CA ARG A 478 11.03 -0.82 3.06
C ARG A 478 9.56 -0.60 2.77
N TRP A 479 8.80 -1.66 2.55
CA TRP A 479 7.40 -1.56 2.13
C TRP A 479 6.49 -1.72 3.34
N SER A 480 5.94 -0.61 3.82
CA SER A 480 5.12 -0.59 5.04
C SER A 480 3.64 -0.89 4.78
N SER A 481 3.20 -0.94 3.52
CA SER A 481 1.82 -1.22 3.15
C SER A 481 1.80 -2.05 1.85
N LEU A 482 0.96 -3.08 1.83
CA LEU A 482 0.83 -4.05 0.73
C LEU A 482 -0.64 -4.41 0.56
N ASP A 483 -1.18 -4.09 -0.60
CA ASP A 483 -2.61 -3.84 -0.77
C ASP A 483 -3.14 -4.56 -2.01
N VAL A 484 -4.40 -4.98 -1.92
CA VAL A 484 -5.15 -5.52 -3.06
C VAL A 484 -6.54 -4.89 -3.08
N GLY A 485 -6.96 -4.44 -4.26
CA GLY A 485 -8.29 -3.87 -4.44
C GLY A 485 -8.37 -3.02 -5.69
N THR A 486 -9.29 -2.06 -5.71
CA THR A 486 -9.55 -1.27 -6.92
C THR A 486 -9.80 0.19 -6.62
N GLU A 487 -9.34 1.01 -7.55
CA GLU A 487 -9.73 2.39 -7.75
C GLU A 487 -10.62 2.48 -8.99
N ILE A 488 -11.83 3.00 -8.85
CA ILE A 488 -12.69 3.33 -9.99
C ILE A 488 -12.52 4.81 -10.26
N TYR A 489 -11.85 5.16 -11.34
CA TYR A 489 -11.61 6.56 -11.71
C TYR A 489 -12.78 7.13 -12.52
N VAL A 490 -13.32 8.26 -12.05
CA VAL A 490 -14.32 9.13 -12.71
C VAL A 490 -15.31 8.36 -13.62
N SER A 491 -16.09 7.48 -13.01
CA SER A 491 -17.07 6.65 -13.71
C SER A 491 -18.37 6.60 -12.94
N ASN A 492 -19.51 6.80 -13.63
CA ASN A 492 -20.83 6.76 -13.00
C ASN A 492 -21.39 5.33 -13.08
N HIS A 493 -22.02 4.86 -11.99
CA HIS A 493 -22.66 3.54 -11.94
C HIS A 493 -21.73 2.36 -12.26
N ALA A 494 -20.43 2.56 -12.12
CA ALA A 494 -19.45 1.52 -12.26
C ALA A 494 -19.49 0.62 -11.01
N GLU A 495 -19.30 -0.68 -11.20
CA GLU A 495 -19.37 -1.65 -10.12
C GLU A 495 -18.27 -2.71 -10.29
N ALA A 496 -17.56 -2.98 -9.19
CA ALA A 496 -16.53 -3.99 -9.08
C ALA A 496 -16.84 -4.95 -7.93
N GLU A 497 -16.48 -6.22 -8.10
CA GLU A 497 -16.70 -7.27 -7.12
C GLU A 497 -15.56 -8.28 -7.20
N TRP A 498 -14.99 -8.66 -6.06
CA TRP A 498 -13.89 -9.62 -5.99
C TRP A 498 -13.82 -10.33 -4.64
N THR A 499 -13.13 -11.47 -4.62
CA THR A 499 -12.78 -12.18 -3.38
C THR A 499 -11.28 -12.29 -3.22
N LEU A 500 -10.83 -12.20 -1.96
CA LEU A 500 -9.44 -12.24 -1.56
C LEU A 500 -9.26 -13.22 -0.39
N SER A 501 -8.25 -14.06 -0.45
CA SER A 501 -7.89 -14.99 0.65
C SER A 501 -6.43 -15.41 0.57
N GLY A 502 -5.93 -16.10 1.59
CA GLY A 502 -4.59 -16.68 1.55
C GLY A 502 -3.45 -15.66 1.46
N PHE A 503 -3.67 -14.42 1.92
CA PHE A 503 -2.65 -13.37 1.90
C PHE A 503 -1.55 -13.68 2.93
N ASP A 504 -0.32 -13.79 2.46
CA ASP A 504 0.89 -13.96 3.26
C ASP A 504 2.05 -13.15 2.67
N ILE A 505 2.92 -12.61 3.53
CA ILE A 505 4.14 -11.89 3.14
C ILE A 505 5.31 -12.71 3.67
N LEU A 506 6.17 -13.18 2.78
CA LEU A 506 7.25 -14.10 3.11
C LEU A 506 8.59 -13.38 3.05
N VAL A 507 9.32 -13.38 4.17
CA VAL A 507 10.68 -12.85 4.27
C VAL A 507 11.67 -13.98 4.63
N PRO A 508 12.95 -13.88 4.26
CA PRO A 508 13.98 -14.84 4.66
C PRO A 508 14.06 -15.04 6.18
N GLU A 509 14.32 -16.27 6.63
CA GLU A 509 14.47 -16.65 8.04
C GLU A 509 15.56 -15.85 8.78
N ASP A 510 16.64 -15.46 8.11
CA ASP A 510 17.72 -14.66 8.68
C ASP A 510 17.31 -13.21 8.99
N CYS A 511 16.16 -12.76 8.51
CA CYS A 511 15.54 -11.51 8.99
C CYS A 511 14.87 -11.65 10.37
N VAL A 512 14.67 -12.87 10.88
CA VAL A 512 14.22 -13.13 12.25
C VAL A 512 15.47 -13.34 13.10
N GLY A 513 15.93 -12.28 13.77
CA GLY A 513 17.07 -12.37 14.68
C GLY A 513 16.93 -13.56 15.63
N SER A 514 17.94 -14.43 15.68
CA SER A 514 18.05 -15.52 16.65
C SER A 514 17.77 -14.96 18.05
N SER A 515 16.87 -15.62 18.78
CA SER A 515 16.33 -15.25 20.10
C SER A 515 17.36 -15.21 21.25
N GLY A 516 18.47 -14.51 21.06
CA GLY A 516 19.58 -14.39 22.01
C GLY A 516 20.13 -12.97 22.02
N GLY A 517 19.36 -12.03 22.58
CA GLY A 517 19.88 -10.80 23.22
C GLY A 517 20.84 -9.89 22.43
N GLY A 518 20.90 -9.99 21.11
CA GLY A 518 21.69 -9.10 20.24
C GLY A 518 20.78 -8.18 19.41
N PRO A 519 21.27 -7.00 18.99
CA PRO A 519 20.50 -6.13 18.10
C PRO A 519 20.16 -6.89 16.80
N ILE A 520 18.91 -6.76 16.36
CA ILE A 520 18.40 -7.26 15.07
C ILE A 520 19.31 -6.69 13.98
N SER A 521 20.23 -7.47 13.41
CA SER A 521 21.30 -6.92 12.56
C SER A 521 21.57 -7.64 11.24
N ARG A 522 20.70 -8.53 10.75
CA ARG A 522 21.00 -9.24 9.48
C ARG A 522 20.11 -8.93 8.28
N CYS A 523 19.22 -7.96 8.42
CA CYS A 523 18.57 -7.29 7.28
C CYS A 523 18.75 -5.76 7.38
N LEU A 524 20.00 -5.31 7.64
CA LEU A 524 20.43 -3.89 7.67
C LEU A 524 21.54 -3.63 6.67
#